data_AF-S4P4U1-F1
#
_entry.id   AF-S4P4U1-F1
#
_cell.length_a   1.000
_cell.length_b   1.000
_cell.length_c   1.000
_cell.angle_alpha   90.00
_cell.angle_beta   90.00
_cell.angle_gamma   90.00
#
_symmetry.space_group_name_H-M   'P 1'
#
loop_
_entity.id
_entity.type
_entity.pdbx_description
1 polymer ?
#
loop_
_entity_poly.entity_id
_entity_poly.type
_entity_poly.pdbx_seq_one_letter_code
_entity_poly.pdbx_strand_id
1 'polypeptide(L)' 'TIPLRNVYQVERADSGGTGSSVDSGSILITTAHHTSFLFGNISDRDFLCYKISELLAKLPKEKSSKALNRPEEGEWT' A
#
# COMPACT_ATOMS: atom_id res chain seq x y z
N THR A 1 16.65 -2.39 -1.76
CA THR A 1 15.87 -1.16 -2.02
C THR A 1 14.70 -1.51 -2.94
N ILE A 2 13.58 -0.79 -2.86
CA ILE A 2 12.40 -1.01 -3.74
C ILE A 2 12.37 0.10 -4.80
N PRO A 3 12.51 -0.20 -6.10
CA PRO A 3 12.39 0.81 -7.15
C PRO A 3 10.96 1.38 -7.20
N LEU A 4 10.81 2.69 -7.36
CA LEU A 4 9.49 3.33 -7.42
C LEU A 4 8.60 2.76 -8.54
N ARG A 5 9.16 2.41 -9.70
CA ARG A 5 8.44 1.75 -10.81
C ARG A 5 7.81 0.39 -10.44
N ASN A 6 8.30 -0.26 -9.38
CA ASN A 6 7.77 -1.52 -8.88
C ASN A 6 6.73 -1.31 -7.77
N VAL A 7 6.54 -0.08 -7.28
CA VAL A 7 5.53 0.24 -6.26
C VAL A 7 4.18 0.39 -6.96
N TYR A 8 3.20 -0.36 -6.48
CA TYR A 8 1.83 -0.34 -7.00
C TYR A 8 0.95 0.61 -6.20
N GLN A 9 0.99 0.50 -4.86
CA GLN A 9 0.24 1.36 -3.97
C GLN A 9 1.01 1.63 -2.67
N VAL A 10 0.65 2.73 -2.03
CA VAL A 10 1.10 3.09 -0.70
C VAL A 10 -0.12 3.47 0.13
N GLU A 11 -0.20 2.93 1.34
CA GLU A 11 -1.33 3.14 2.24
C GLU A 11 -0.83 3.39 3.66
N ARG A 12 -1.65 4.12 4.42
CA ARG A 12 -1.48 4.21 5.87
C ARG A 12 -1.81 2.86 6.47
N ALA A 13 -0.99 2.39 7.40
CA ALA A 13 -1.24 1.16 8.12
C ALA A 13 -1.46 1.48 9.59
N ASP A 14 -2.57 1.01 10.14
CA ASP A 14 -2.78 0.97 11.57
C ASP A 14 -2.27 -0.40 12.06
N SER A 15 -1.28 -0.41 12.95
CA SER A 15 -0.76 -1.66 13.51
C SER A 15 -1.82 -2.24 14.45
N GLY A 16 -2.71 -3.09 13.92
CA GLY A 16 -3.82 -3.75 14.63
C GLY A 16 -3.39 -4.82 15.63
N GLY A 17 -2.42 -4.53 16.50
CA GLY A 17 -2.02 -5.37 17.62
C GLY A 17 -2.62 -4.86 18.93
N THR A 18 -3.22 -5.77 19.71
CA THR A 18 -3.83 -5.48 21.02
C THR A 18 -2.81 -4.86 21.98
N GLY A 19 -2.89 -3.54 22.16
CA GLY A 19 -2.20 -2.82 23.23
C GLY A 19 -0.92 -2.09 22.80
N SER A 20 -1.04 -0.99 22.06
CA SER A 20 -0.56 0.33 22.50
C SER A 20 -0.76 1.38 21.40
N SER A 21 -1.65 2.33 21.69
CA SER A 21 -1.64 3.74 21.24
C SER A 21 -1.47 4.08 19.75
N VAL A 22 -2.62 4.17 19.07
CA VAL A 22 -3.17 5.39 18.42
C VAL A 22 -2.52 6.00 17.19
N ASP A 23 -1.22 5.88 16.90
CA ASP A 23 -0.68 6.38 15.63
C ASP A 23 0.73 5.82 15.41
N SER A 24 0.84 4.54 15.05
CA SER A 24 2.15 3.86 14.98
C SER A 24 3.07 4.38 13.86
N GLY A 25 2.64 5.42 13.12
CA GLY A 25 3.43 6.01 12.05
C GLY A 25 3.82 4.96 11.02
N SER A 26 2.89 4.07 10.64
CA SER A 26 3.21 2.94 9.77
C SER A 26 2.67 3.15 8.36
N ILE A 27 3.45 2.81 7.34
CA ILE A 27 2.99 2.72 5.95
C ILE A 27 3.10 1.29 5.44
N LEU A 28 2.12 0.89 4.64
CA LEU A 28 2.15 -0.32 3.84
C LEU A 28 2.49 0.04 2.39
N ILE A 29 3.51 -0.59 1.83
CA ILE A 29 3.87 -0.46 0.42
C ILE A 29 3.60 -1.80 -0.25
N THR A 30 2.68 -1.82 -1.22
CA THR A 30 2.43 -3.01 -2.06
C THR A 30 3.09 -2.81 -3.41
N THR A 31 3.87 -3.80 -3.84
CA THR A 31 4.54 -3.81 -5.13
C THR A 31 3.64 -4.37 -6.23
N ALA A 32 4.01 -4.16 -7.49
CA ALA A 32 3.31 -4.70 -8.66
C ALA A 32 3.26 -6.25 -8.69
N HIS A 33 4.13 -6.91 -7.94
CA HIS A 33 4.15 -8.37 -7.79
C HIS A 33 3.40 -8.86 -6.54
N HIS A 34 2.47 -8.05 -6.01
CA HIS A 34 1.67 -8.37 -4.82
C HIS A 34 2.48 -8.69 -3.56
N THR A 35 3.75 -8.28 -3.50
CA THR A 35 4.56 -8.34 -2.28
C THR A 35 4.36 -7.05 -1.51
N SER A 36 4.03 -7.14 -0.22
CA SER A 36 3.79 -6.00 0.67
C SER A 36 4.86 -5.86 1.74
N PHE A 37 5.25 -4.62 2.03
CA PHE A 37 6.25 -4.25 3.03
C PHE A 37 5.62 -3.28 4.02
N LEU A 38 5.66 -3.61 5.31
CA LEU A 38 5.21 -2.75 6.39
C LEU A 38 6.42 -2.02 6.98
N PHE A 39 6.39 -0.69 6.97
CA PHE A 39 7.37 0.18 7.62
C PHE A 39 6.68 0.87 8.78
N GLY A 40 7.22 0.79 9.99
CA GLY A 40 6.68 1.44 11.19
C GLY A 40 7.58 2.54 11.74
N ASN A 41 7.10 3.24 12.77
CA ASN A 41 7.85 4.28 13.49
C ASN A 41 8.27 5.47 12.60
N ILE A 42 7.39 5.89 11.68
CA ILE A 42 7.60 7.03 10.78
C ILE A 42 6.90 8.25 11.38
N SER A 43 7.69 9.25 11.80
CA SER A 43 7.16 10.45 12.46
C SER A 43 6.24 11.29 11.58
N ASP A 44 6.51 11.37 10.27
CA ASP A 44 5.67 12.11 9.31
C ASP A 44 5.16 11.16 8.20
N ARG A 45 4.37 10.17 8.63
CA ARG A 45 3.79 9.15 7.76
C ARG A 45 2.97 9.77 6.63
N ASP A 46 2.20 10.80 6.94
CA ASP A 46 1.28 11.43 6.00
C ASP A 46 2.02 12.17 4.89
N PHE A 47 3.08 12.92 5.22
CA PHE A 47 3.95 13.52 4.21
C PHE A 47 4.58 12.47 3.30
N LEU A 48 5.09 11.38 3.86
CA LEU A 48 5.73 10.33 3.07
C LEU A 48 4.72 9.62 2.15
N CYS A 49 3.54 9.28 2.67
CA CYS A 49 2.46 8.68 1.88
C CYS A 49 2.02 9.61 0.74
N TYR A 50 1.90 10.92 1.01
CA TYR A 50 1.59 11.94 0.01
C TYR A 50 2.67 12.02 -1.06
N LYS A 51 3.95 12.08 -0.68
CA LYS A 51 5.05 12.21 -1.64
C LYS A 51 5.23 10.97 -2.50
N ILE A 52 5.07 9.77 -1.94
CA ILE A 52 5.10 8.54 -2.73
C ILE A 52 3.93 8.55 -3.72
N SER A 53 2.72 8.90 -3.29
CA SER A 53 1.55 9.02 -4.17
C SER A 53 1.75 10.05 -5.29
N GLU A 54 2.34 11.21 -4.98
CA GLU A 54 2.69 12.25 -5.96
C GLU A 54 3.69 11.75 -7.00
N LEU A 55 4.69 10.98 -6.57
CA LEU A 55 5.70 10.39 -7.46
C LEU A 55 5.10 9.27 -8.34
N LEU A 56 4.23 8.43 -7.78
CA LEU A 56 3.52 7.38 -8.54
C LEU A 56 2.62 7.99 -9.62
N ALA A 57 1.95 9.11 -9.33
CA ALA A 57 1.11 9.81 -10.31
C ALA A 57 1.90 10.40 -11.50
N LYS A 58 3.20 10.68 -11.31
CA LYS A 58 4.12 11.20 -12.34
C LYS A 58 4.74 10.10 -13.20
N LEU A 59 4.66 8.83 -12.77
CA LEU A 59 5.18 7.73 -13.59
C LEU A 59 4.28 7.52 -14.82
N PRO A 60 4.88 7.15 -15.97
CA PRO A 60 4.09 6.69 -17.12
C PRO A 60 3.22 5.52 -16.65
N LYS A 61 1.90 5.68 -16.73
CA LYS A 61 0.99 4.58 -16.43
C LYS A 61 1.16 3.52 -17.51
N GLU A 62 1.98 2.51 -17.23
CA GLU A 62 1.81 1.25 -17.94
C GLU A 62 0.38 0.81 -17.68
N LYS A 63 -0.37 0.51 -18.75
CA LYS A 63 -1.78 0.15 -18.68
C LYS A 63 -1.88 -1.17 -17.92
N SER A 64 -1.92 -1.11 -16.59
CA SER A 64 -2.21 -2.26 -15.75
C SER A 64 -3.59 -2.74 -16.15
N SER A 65 -3.61 -3.91 -16.79
CA SER A 65 -4.79 -4.66 -17.15
C SER A 65 -5.78 -4.63 -15.98
N LYS A 66 -7.04 -4.32 -16.27
CA LYS A 66 -8.16 -4.56 -15.36
C LYS A 66 -8.09 -6.01 -14.90
N ALA A 67 -7.71 -6.25 -13.65
CA ALA A 67 -7.99 -7.49 -12.94
C ALA A 67 -8.92 -7.17 -11.76
N LEU A 68 -10.08 -6.60 -12.08
CA LEU A 68 -11.26 -6.69 -11.23
C LEU A 68 -12.36 -7.34 -12.07
N ASN A 69 -12.48 -8.65 -11.95
CA ASN A 69 -13.76 -9.35 -12.00
C ASN A 69 -13.60 -10.68 -11.26
N ARG A 70 -13.62 -10.66 -9.93
CA ARG A 70 -13.89 -11.87 -9.15
C ARG A 70 -15.41 -11.93 -8.96
N PRO A 71 -16.15 -12.78 -9.68
CA PRO A 71 -17.50 -13.11 -9.26
C PRO A 71 -17.38 -13.88 -7.93
N GLU A 72 -17.93 -13.32 -6.86
CA GLU A 72 -18.24 -14.12 -5.67
C GLU A 72 -19.53 -14.89 -5.94
N GLU A 73 -19.39 -16.14 -6.39
CA GLU A 73 -20.42 -17.16 -6.24
C GLU A 73 -19.76 -18.38 -5.60
N GLY A 74 -20.24 -18.75 -4.41
CA GLY A 74 -19.66 -19.84 -3.63
C GLY A 74 -20.20 -19.90 -2.21
N GLU A 75 -21.51 -20.08 -2.12
CA GLU A 75 -22.29 -20.53 -0.96
C GLU A 75 -21.53 -21.60 -0.15
N TRP A 76 -21.26 -21.33 1.13
CA TRP A 76 -20.74 -22.35 2.05
C TRP A 76 -21.88 -23.32 2.39
N THR A 77 -21.79 -24.56 1.93
CA THR A 77 -22.60 -25.69 2.41
C THR A 77 -21.79 -26.55 3.37
#